data_AF-A0A444J9A4-F1
#
_entry.id   AF-A0A444J9A4-F1
#
_cell.length_a   1.000
_cell.length_b   1.000
_cell.length_c   1.000
_cell.angle_alpha   90.00
_cell.angle_beta   90.00
_cell.angle_gamma   90.00
#
_symmetry.space_group_name_H-M   'P 1'
#
loop_
_entity.id
_entity.type
_entity.pdbx_description
1 polymer ?
#
loop_
_entity_poly.entity_id
_entity_poly.type
_entity_poly.pdbx_seq_one_letter_code
_entity_poly.pdbx_strand_id
1 'polypeptide(L)'
;MSSPGLKESGFTLLEIMLAVLILGLVVSMVTVSLSGSINAVDVTLKQGELYYRAQVAMERISEDLASALLTSDMEFIGEEGSGSGDQSVLLSFSSMAHLVLDPENDEPGLGRISYVVQADQAHNGHLLLLRSDVLQRPSEDGKGTNEIEAF
;
A
#
# COMPACT_ATOMS: atom_id res chain seq x y z
N MET A 1 28.97 51.90 64.21
CA MET A 1 28.30 50.60 64.13
C MET A 1 27.79 50.45 62.72
N SER A 2 28.33 49.46 62.01
CA SER A 2 28.12 49.24 60.58
C SER A 2 26.89 48.37 60.35
N SER A 3 26.04 48.76 59.40
CA SER A 3 25.26 47.79 58.63
C SER A 3 25.20 48.30 57.19
N PRO A 4 25.93 47.68 56.24
CA PRO A 4 25.77 48.03 54.84
C PRO A 4 24.45 47.43 54.36
N GLY A 5 23.51 48.28 53.96
CA GLY A 5 22.30 47.84 53.29
C GLY A 5 22.66 47.10 52.01
N LEU A 6 22.25 45.84 51.90
CA LEU A 6 22.31 45.06 50.68
C LEU A 6 21.52 45.82 49.60
N LYS A 7 22.23 46.32 48.58
CA LYS A 7 21.59 46.91 47.40
C LYS A 7 20.84 45.80 46.67
N GLU A 8 19.51 45.81 46.75
CA GLU A 8 18.66 45.03 45.85
C GLU A 8 18.79 45.62 44.44
N SER A 9 19.55 44.96 43.56
CA SER A 9 19.63 45.33 42.15
C SER A 9 18.41 44.80 41.41
N GLY A 10 17.58 45.70 40.87
CA GLY A 10 16.50 45.32 39.97
C GLY A 10 17.02 44.68 38.68
N PHE A 11 16.28 43.71 38.16
CA PHE A 11 16.58 43.04 36.88
C PHE A 11 16.79 44.07 35.76
N THR A 12 17.85 43.89 34.98
CA THR A 12 18.10 44.76 33.82
C THR A 12 17.25 44.31 32.63
N LEU A 13 16.83 45.25 31.77
CA LEU A 13 16.15 44.91 30.51
C LEU A 13 16.97 43.91 29.66
N LEU A 14 18.30 44.08 29.69
CA LEU A 14 19.26 43.23 28.99
C LEU A 14 19.18 41.77 29.44
N GLU A 15 18.93 41.53 30.73
CA GLU A 15 18.82 40.20 31.31
C GLU A 15 17.57 39.47 30.84
N ILE A 16 16.44 40.17 30.74
CA ILE A 16 15.20 39.60 30.17
C ILE A 16 15.38 39.30 28.69
N MET A 17 16.03 40.19 27.93
CA MET A 17 16.33 39.95 26.52
C MET A 17 17.24 38.72 26.33
N LEU A 18 18.26 38.58 27.18
CA LEU A 18 19.16 37.43 27.14
C LEU A 18 18.43 36.13 27.51
N ALA A 19 17.57 36.16 28.53
CA ALA A 19 16.78 35.01 28.94
C ALA A 19 15.84 34.52 27.81
N VAL A 20 15.13 35.45 27.14
CA VAL A 20 14.24 35.11 26.02
C VAL A 20 15.02 34.63 24.81
N LEU A 21 16.21 35.20 24.53
CA LEU A 21 17.10 34.72 23.47
C LEU A 21 17.55 33.27 23.72
N ILE A 22 18.04 32.98 24.93
CA ILE A 22 18.49 31.63 25.30
C ILE A 22 17.30 30.66 25.23
N LEU A 23 16.12 31.06 25.72
CA LEU A 23 14.92 30.24 25.65
C LEU A 23 14.54 29.92 24.19
N GLY A 24 14.57 30.91 23.29
CA GLY A 24 14.30 30.71 21.87
C GLY A 24 15.29 29.73 21.21
N LEU A 25 16.58 29.85 21.54
CA LEU A 25 17.61 28.92 21.05
C LEU A 25 17.36 27.48 21.55
N VAL A 26 17.04 27.31 22.83
CA VAL A 26 16.73 26.00 23.42
C VAL A 26 15.51 25.38 22.75
N VAL A 27 14.41 26.14 22.62
CA VAL A 27 13.19 25.67 21.95
C VAL A 27 13.48 25.28 20.50
N SER A 28 14.24 26.10 19.76
CA SER A 28 14.63 25.79 18.38
C SER A 28 15.43 24.49 18.27
N MET A 29 16.41 24.27 19.16
CA MET A 29 17.20 23.03 19.16
C MET A 29 16.33 21.82 19.47
N VAL A 30 15.43 21.92 20.46
CA VAL A 30 14.49 20.84 20.81
C VAL A 30 13.55 20.54 19.64
N THR A 31 12.99 21.56 18.98
CA THR A 31 12.11 21.38 17.83
C THR A 31 12.84 20.71 16.66
N VAL A 32 14.08 21.11 16.35
CA VAL A 32 14.89 20.48 15.29
C VAL A 32 15.21 19.03 15.64
N SER A 33 15.62 18.77 16.89
CA SER A 33 15.91 17.41 17.38
C SER A 33 14.69 16.50 17.30
N LEU A 34 13.50 17.00 17.65
CA LEU A 34 12.25 16.24 17.62
C LEU A 34 11.75 16.01 16.18
N SER A 35 11.87 17.01 15.31
CA SER A 35 11.48 16.91 13.91
C SER A 35 12.31 15.87 13.15
N GLY A 36 13.60 15.75 13.47
CA GLY A 36 14.47 14.71 12.92
C GLY A 36 14.01 13.29 13.29
N SER A 37 13.60 13.09 14.56
CA SER A 37 13.08 11.79 15.01
C SER A 37 11.71 11.45 14.43
N ILE A 38 10.81 12.43 14.30
CA ILE A 38 9.47 12.22 13.72
C ILE A 38 9.56 11.83 12.24
N ASN A 39 10.44 12.46 11.46
CA ASN A 39 10.63 12.12 10.05
C ASN A 39 11.21 10.70 9.85
N ALA A 40 12.10 10.24 10.74
CA ALA A 40 12.65 8.89 10.65
C ALA A 40 11.60 7.80 10.92
N VAL A 41 10.61 8.08 11.78
CA VAL A 41 9.51 7.16 12.06
C VAL A 41 8.55 7.07 10.87
N ASP A 42 8.22 8.18 10.22
CA ASP A 42 7.29 8.21 9.08
C ASP A 42 7.83 7.43 7.86
N VAL A 43 9.13 7.56 7.56
CA VAL A 43 9.80 6.78 6.51
C VAL A 43 9.76 5.27 6.82
N THR A 44 9.99 4.90 8.08
CA THR A 44 9.99 3.49 8.51
C THR A 44 8.59 2.88 8.42
N LEU A 45 7.55 3.62 8.81
CA LEU A 45 6.15 3.16 8.74
C LEU A 45 5.70 2.95 7.29
N LYS A 46 6.00 3.89 6.39
CA LYS A 46 5.68 3.78 4.96
C LYS A 46 6.36 2.58 4.29
N GLN A 47 7.60 2.29 4.68
CA GLN A 47 8.34 1.15 4.16
C GLN A 47 7.81 -0.19 4.68
N GLY A 48 7.37 -0.23 5.94
CA GLY A 48 6.70 -1.41 6.52
C GLY A 48 5.36 -1.72 5.83
N GLU A 49 4.56 -0.69 5.54
CA GLU A 49 3.28 -0.85 4.85
C GLU A 49 3.47 -1.38 3.42
N LEU A 50 4.44 -0.87 2.67
CA LEU A 50 4.75 -1.36 1.32
C LEU A 50 5.16 -2.84 1.34
N TYR A 51 6.03 -3.22 2.29
CA TYR A 51 6.48 -4.60 2.42
C TYR A 51 5.33 -5.54 2.79
N TYR A 52 4.47 -5.13 3.72
CA TYR A 52 3.29 -5.90 4.12
C TYR A 52 2.34 -6.13 2.93
N ARG A 53 2.03 -5.08 2.16
CA ARG A 53 1.19 -5.19 0.96
C ARG A 53 1.79 -6.14 -0.08
N ALA A 54 3.10 -6.03 -0.31
CA ALA A 54 3.81 -6.93 -1.23
C ALA A 54 3.78 -8.39 -0.75
N GLN A 55 3.97 -8.62 0.55
CA GLN A 55 3.92 -9.95 1.13
C GLN A 55 2.53 -10.58 0.96
N VAL A 56 1.46 -9.84 1.29
CA VAL A 56 0.07 -10.31 1.13
C VAL A 56 -0.24 -10.62 -0.35
N ALA A 57 0.16 -9.74 -1.26
CA ALA A 57 -0.04 -9.96 -2.69
C ALA A 57 0.69 -11.22 -3.19
N MET A 58 1.95 -11.41 -2.77
CA MET A 58 2.74 -12.58 -3.16
C MET A 58 2.21 -13.88 -2.57
N GLU A 59 1.78 -13.88 -1.32
CA GLU A 59 1.13 -15.03 -0.69
C GLU A 59 -0.13 -15.42 -1.46
N ARG A 60 -0.95 -14.43 -1.81
CA ARG A 60 -2.17 -14.67 -2.59
C ARG A 60 -1.88 -15.25 -3.97
N ILE A 61 -0.93 -14.67 -4.71
CA ILE A 61 -0.49 -15.19 -6.01
C ILE A 61 0.03 -16.62 -5.90
N SER A 62 0.79 -16.90 -4.83
CA SER A 62 1.32 -18.24 -4.58
C SER A 62 0.20 -19.26 -4.34
N GLU A 63 -0.82 -18.93 -3.55
CA GLU A 63 -1.98 -19.80 -3.31
C GLU A 63 -2.76 -20.08 -4.59
N ASP A 64 -3.01 -19.03 -5.37
CA ASP A 64 -3.77 -19.10 -6.61
C ASP A 64 -3.03 -19.99 -7.64
N LEU A 65 -1.72 -19.79 -7.81
CA LEU A 65 -0.85 -20.59 -8.68
C LEU A 65 -0.68 -22.03 -8.20
N ALA A 66 -0.56 -22.27 -6.89
CA ALA A 66 -0.46 -23.62 -6.34
C ALA A 66 -1.73 -24.45 -6.61
N SER A 67 -2.86 -23.77 -6.79
CA SER A 67 -4.16 -24.37 -7.11
C SER A 67 -4.50 -24.31 -8.60
N ALA A 68 -3.55 -23.90 -9.44
CA ALA A 68 -3.76 -23.77 -10.88
C ALA A 68 -3.99 -25.14 -11.53
N LEU A 69 -4.95 -25.20 -12.45
CA LEU A 69 -5.32 -26.40 -13.19
C LEU A 69 -5.23 -26.14 -14.69
N LEU A 70 -4.45 -26.97 -15.38
CA LEU A 70 -4.42 -27.00 -16.84
C LEU A 70 -5.57 -27.89 -17.33
N THR A 71 -6.51 -27.30 -18.06
CA THR A 71 -7.62 -28.01 -18.71
C THR A 71 -7.50 -27.84 -20.23
N SER A 72 -7.96 -28.81 -21.02
CA SER A 72 -7.87 -28.77 -22.50
C SER A 72 -8.47 -27.52 -23.13
N ASP A 73 -9.44 -26.91 -22.44
CA ASP A 73 -10.26 -25.82 -22.96
C ASP A 73 -9.80 -24.45 -22.43
N MET A 74 -8.71 -24.40 -21.63
CA MET A 74 -8.28 -23.18 -20.96
C MET A 74 -6.77 -22.97 -21.10
N GLU A 75 -6.42 -21.78 -21.52
CA GLU A 75 -5.03 -21.38 -21.75
C GLU A 75 -4.46 -20.73 -20.47
N PHE A 76 -3.22 -21.09 -20.15
CA PHE A 76 -2.42 -20.37 -19.17
C PHE A 76 -1.71 -19.24 -19.91
N ILE A 77 -2.22 -18.02 -19.77
CA ILE A 77 -1.75 -16.85 -20.52
C ILE A 77 -0.83 -16.04 -19.59
N GLY A 78 0.43 -15.89 -20.00
CA GLY A 78 1.31 -14.84 -19.48
C GLY A 78 1.65 -13.92 -20.64
N GLU A 79 1.18 -12.68 -20.59
CA GLU A 79 1.50 -11.69 -21.63
C GLU A 79 2.72 -10.88 -21.20
N GLU A 80 3.71 -10.76 -22.08
CA GLU A 80 4.80 -9.81 -21.88
C GLU A 80 4.23 -8.43 -22.21
N GLY A 81 4.00 -7.60 -21.19
CA GLY A 81 3.34 -6.30 -21.29
C GLY A 81 3.95 -5.43 -22.39
N SER A 82 3.42 -5.55 -23.59
CA SER A 82 3.82 -4.80 -24.77
C SER A 82 2.90 -3.60 -24.87
N GLY A 83 3.48 -2.42 -24.61
CA GLY A 83 2.73 -1.21 -24.32
C GLY A 83 1.74 -0.78 -25.41
N SER A 84 0.54 -0.39 -24.96
CA SER A 84 -0.23 0.81 -25.37
C SER A 84 -1.66 0.74 -24.83
N GLY A 85 -1.82 0.39 -23.55
CA GLY A 85 -3.12 0.34 -22.89
C GLY A 85 -2.97 0.61 -21.40
N ASP A 86 -3.92 1.34 -20.83
CA ASP A 86 -3.99 1.71 -19.40
C ASP A 86 -4.15 0.48 -18.48
N GLN A 87 -4.38 -0.70 -19.06
CA GLN A 87 -4.47 -2.00 -18.41
C GLN A 87 -3.76 -3.06 -19.25
N SER A 88 -2.87 -3.83 -18.62
CA SER A 88 -2.22 -5.00 -19.23
C SER A 88 -2.53 -6.23 -18.40
N VAL A 89 -3.11 -7.26 -19.03
CA VAL A 89 -3.26 -8.58 -18.40
C VAL A 89 -1.87 -9.18 -18.26
N LEU A 90 -1.45 -9.44 -17.03
CA LEU A 90 -0.12 -9.99 -16.74
C LEU A 90 -0.17 -11.52 -16.77
N LEU A 91 -1.24 -12.08 -16.21
CA LEU A 91 -1.37 -13.51 -15.95
C LEU A 91 -2.85 -13.88 -15.87
N SER A 92 -3.26 -14.93 -16.58
CA SER A 92 -4.61 -15.48 -16.51
C SER A 92 -4.58 -17.01 -16.61
N PHE A 93 -5.29 -17.69 -15.71
CA PHE A 93 -5.32 -19.15 -15.65
C PHE A 93 -6.55 -19.67 -14.89
N SER A 94 -6.85 -20.96 -15.04
CA SER A 94 -7.89 -21.64 -14.27
C SER A 94 -7.32 -22.16 -12.96
N SER A 95 -8.07 -22.04 -11.86
CA SER A 95 -7.62 -22.43 -10.53
C SER A 95 -8.77 -22.92 -9.66
N MET A 96 -8.45 -23.80 -8.70
CA MET A 96 -9.39 -24.21 -7.64
C MET A 96 -9.43 -23.23 -6.46
N ALA A 97 -8.64 -22.15 -6.49
CA ALA A 97 -8.56 -21.15 -5.42
C ALA A 97 -9.67 -20.07 -5.47
N HIS A 98 -10.80 -20.38 -6.09
CA HIS A 98 -11.94 -19.47 -6.15
C HIS A 98 -12.42 -19.08 -4.74
N LEU A 99 -12.59 -17.78 -4.51
CA LEU A 99 -13.05 -17.26 -3.22
C LEU A 99 -14.57 -17.22 -3.13
N VAL A 100 -15.13 -18.05 -2.26
CA VAL A 100 -16.55 -17.96 -1.87
C VAL A 100 -16.70 -16.81 -0.86
N LEU A 101 -17.09 -15.63 -1.35
CA LEU A 101 -17.28 -14.43 -0.50
C LEU A 101 -18.69 -14.34 0.08
N ASP A 102 -19.69 -14.84 -0.65
CA ASP A 102 -21.09 -14.91 -0.24
C ASP A 102 -21.58 -16.36 -0.30
N PRO A 103 -21.59 -17.10 0.82
CA PRO A 103 -21.98 -18.51 0.84
C PRO A 103 -23.42 -18.79 0.41
N GLU A 104 -24.30 -17.78 0.34
CA GLU A 104 -25.69 -17.96 -0.11
C GLU A 104 -25.84 -17.92 -1.63
N ASN A 105 -24.96 -17.19 -2.32
CA ASN A 105 -25.06 -16.93 -3.76
C ASN A 105 -23.84 -17.41 -4.57
N ASP A 106 -22.83 -17.92 -3.89
CA ASP A 106 -21.55 -18.31 -4.46
C ASP A 106 -21.16 -19.72 -4.03
N GLU A 107 -20.43 -20.42 -4.89
CA GLU A 107 -20.13 -21.84 -4.72
C GLU A 107 -18.65 -22.11 -4.95
N PRO A 108 -18.04 -23.05 -4.20
CA PRO A 108 -16.67 -23.46 -4.47
C PRO A 108 -16.60 -24.18 -5.82
N GLY A 109 -15.56 -23.90 -6.60
CA GLY A 109 -15.40 -24.54 -7.90
C GLY A 109 -14.19 -24.05 -8.68
N LEU A 110 -14.12 -24.45 -9.94
CA LEU A 110 -13.09 -23.98 -10.86
C LEU A 110 -13.38 -22.52 -11.18
N GLY A 111 -12.46 -21.64 -10.82
CA GLY A 111 -12.50 -20.22 -11.17
C GLY A 111 -11.48 -19.89 -12.24
N ARG A 112 -11.74 -18.84 -13.01
CA ARG A 112 -10.71 -18.15 -13.79
C ARG A 112 -10.16 -17.01 -12.93
N ILE A 113 -8.85 -17.04 -12.70
CA ILE A 113 -8.12 -15.98 -11.99
C ILE A 113 -7.32 -15.19 -13.00
N SER A 114 -7.40 -13.86 -12.91
CA SER A 114 -6.65 -12.95 -13.78
C SER A 114 -6.02 -11.82 -12.97
N TYR A 115 -4.76 -11.51 -13.25
CA TYR A 115 -4.05 -10.37 -12.69
C TYR A 115 -3.80 -9.31 -13.75
N VAL A 116 -4.12 -8.07 -13.39
CA VAL A 116 -3.95 -6.91 -14.26
C VAL A 116 -3.17 -5.85 -13.51
N VAL A 117 -2.27 -5.17 -14.23
CA VAL A 117 -1.61 -3.96 -13.74
C VAL A 117 -2.23 -2.76 -14.44
N GLN A 118 -2.62 -1.77 -13.64
CA GLN A 118 -3.17 -0.50 -14.13
C GLN A 118 -2.56 0.69 -13.41
N ALA A 119 -2.59 1.87 -14.03
CA ALA A 119 -2.20 3.10 -13.37
C ALA A 119 -3.19 3.48 -12.26
N ASP A 120 -2.67 3.97 -11.13
CA ASP A 120 -3.51 4.56 -10.09
C ASP A 120 -3.92 5.98 -10.53
N GLN A 121 -5.19 6.15 -10.88
CA GLN A 121 -5.72 7.46 -11.29
C GLN A 121 -5.75 8.49 -10.14
N ALA A 122 -5.76 8.05 -8.89
CA ALA A 122 -5.74 8.94 -7.72
C ALA A 122 -4.30 9.36 -7.35
N HIS A 123 -3.31 8.51 -7.60
CA HIS A 123 -1.91 8.75 -7.25
C HIS A 123 -1.00 8.59 -8.47
N ASN A 124 -0.68 9.72 -9.10
CA ASN A 124 0.15 9.75 -10.30
C ASN A 124 1.50 9.04 -10.08
N GLY A 125 1.84 8.12 -10.98
CA GLY A 125 3.08 7.33 -10.93
C GLY A 125 3.00 6.05 -10.09
N HIS A 126 1.85 5.76 -9.47
CA HIS A 126 1.63 4.50 -8.76
C HIS A 126 0.93 3.49 -9.68
N LEU A 127 1.23 2.20 -9.46
CA LEU A 127 0.60 1.09 -10.17
C LEU A 127 -0.25 0.30 -9.18
N LEU A 128 -1.41 -0.15 -9.64
CA LEU A 128 -2.30 -1.05 -8.92
C LEU A 128 -2.20 -2.44 -9.54
N LEU A 129 -1.98 -3.43 -8.69
CA LEU A 129 -2.15 -4.84 -9.05
C LEU A 129 -3.56 -5.26 -8.65
N LEU A 130 -4.37 -5.59 -9.65
CA LEU A 130 -5.73 -6.07 -9.46
C LEU A 130 -5.80 -7.57 -9.70
N ARG A 131 -6.59 -8.26 -8.87
CA ARG A 131 -6.95 -9.67 -9.03
C ARG A 131 -8.43 -9.75 -9.33
N SER A 132 -8.79 -10.39 -10.43
CA SER A 132 -10.16 -10.80 -10.74
C SER A 132 -10.32 -12.31 -10.52
N ASP A 133 -11.52 -12.70 -10.10
CA ASP A 133 -11.88 -14.07 -9.74
C ASP A 133 -13.32 -14.32 -10.18
N VAL A 134 -13.47 -15.19 -11.17
CA VAL A 134 -14.78 -15.48 -11.77
C VAL A 134 -15.00 -16.98 -11.73
N LEU A 135 -16.02 -17.42 -10.99
CA LEU A 135 -16.42 -18.82 -10.95
C LEU A 135 -16.83 -19.29 -12.35
N GLN A 136 -16.18 -20.35 -12.82
CA GLN A 136 -16.51 -20.97 -14.08
C GLN A 136 -17.67 -21.94 -13.86
N ARG A 137 -18.87 -21.49 -14.22
CA ARG A 137 -20.04 -22.36 -14.25
C ARG A 137 -19.94 -23.28 -15.48
N PRO A 138 -20.34 -24.57 -15.36
CA PRO A 138 -20.49 -25.42 -16.53
C PRO A 138 -21.43 -24.72 -17.52
N SER A 139 -20.94 -24.42 -18.72
CA SER A 139 -21.80 -23.87 -19.77
C SER A 139 -22.78 -24.97 -20.19
N GLU A 140 -24.08 -24.74 -20.07
CA GLU A 140 -25.10 -25.67 -20.60
C GLU A 140 -25.11 -25.73 -22.14
N ASP A 141 -24.33 -24.89 -22.84
CA ASP A 141 -24.20 -24.97 -24.28
C ASP A 141 -22.79 -24.56 -24.75
N GLY A 142 -22.25 -25.30 -25.72
CA GLY A 142 -20.94 -25.06 -26.34
C GLY A 142 -20.88 -23.80 -27.20
N LYS A 143 -21.02 -22.63 -26.60
CA LYS A 143 -20.69 -21.34 -27.22
C LYS A 143 -19.68 -20.61 -26.34
N GLY A 144 -18.42 -20.71 -26.76
CA GLY A 144 -17.34 -19.87 -26.27
C GLY A 144 -17.71 -18.40 -26.47
N THR A 145 -18.07 -17.75 -25.38
CA THR A 145 -18.17 -16.30 -25.32
C THR A 145 -16.86 -15.81 -24.75
N ASN A 146 -15.90 -15.55 -25.64
CA ASN A 146 -14.74 -14.72 -25.34
C ASN A 146 -15.24 -13.27 -25.29
N GLU A 147 -15.90 -12.89 -24.20
CA GLU A 147 -15.98 -11.48 -23.84
C GLU A 147 -15.10 -11.27 -22.62
N ILE A 148 -13.98 -10.59 -22.86
CA ILE A 148 -13.10 -10.06 -21.85
C ILE A 148 -13.82 -8.85 -21.26
N GLU A 149 -14.78 -9.10 -20.38
CA GLU A 149 -15.32 -8.08 -19.48
C GLU A 149 -15.07 -8.56 -18.04
N ALA A 150 -13.82 -8.39 -17.59
CA ALA A 150 -13.44 -8.67 -16.21
C ALA A 150 -12.98 -7.40 -15.47
N PHE A 151 -13.05 -6.23 -16.12
CA PHE A 151 -12.72 -4.90 -15.56
C PHE A 151 -13.51 -3.80 -16.27
#